data_AF-A0A1I8A5A0-F1
#
_entry.id   AF-A0A1I8A5A0-F1
#
_cell.length_a   1.000
_cell.length_b   1.000
_cell.length_c   1.000
_cell.angle_alpha   90.00
_cell.angle_beta   90.00
_cell.angle_gamma   90.00
#
_symmetry.space_group_name_H-M   'P 1'
#
loop_
_entity.id
_entity.type
_entity.pdbx_description
1 polymer ?
#
loop_
_entity_poly.entity_id
_entity_poly.type
_entity_poly.pdbx_seq_one_letter_code
_entity_poly.pdbx_strand_id
1 'polypeptide(L)' 'MVRRKRFEKLPLQAHFYPMPGAAFIEDSEHRLSLFGAQALGVASLQPGWIEVMLDRRLNQDDGRGLFQVL' A
#
# COMPACT_ATOMS: atom_id res chain seq x y z
N MET A 1 3.85 13.10 7.92
CA MET A 1 3.21 11.85 7.41
C MET A 1 1.74 11.87 7.82
N VAL A 2 0.84 11.35 6.98
CA VAL A 2 -0.61 11.32 7.23
C VAL A 2 -1.01 9.98 7.87
N ARG A 3 -1.75 10.02 8.99
CA ARG A 3 -2.25 8.80 9.64
C ARG A 3 -3.33 8.14 8.78
N ARG A 4 -3.17 6.85 8.50
CA ARG A 4 -4.17 6.01 7.82
C ARG A 4 -4.85 5.08 8.83
N LYS A 5 -6.11 4.72 8.56
CA LYS A 5 -6.89 3.80 9.38
C LYS A 5 -7.58 2.81 8.46
N ARG A 6 -7.42 1.51 8.73
CA ARG A 6 -8.15 0.44 8.05
C ARG A 6 -9.61 0.46 8.51
N PHE A 7 -10.52 0.30 7.56
CA PHE A 7 -11.95 0.18 7.80
C PHE A 7 -12.47 -1.11 7.16
N GLU A 8 -13.01 -2.03 7.96
CA GLU A 8 -13.50 -3.33 7.49
C GLU A 8 -14.60 -3.21 6.42
N LYS A 9 -15.39 -2.13 6.47
CA LYS A 9 -16.44 -1.86 5.48
C LYS A 9 -15.94 -1.58 4.06
N LEU A 10 -14.64 -1.28 3.89
CA LEU A 10 -14.05 -0.98 2.59
C LEU A 10 -13.31 -2.20 2.05
N PRO A 11 -13.33 -2.43 0.72
CA PRO A 11 -12.65 -3.57 0.11
C PRO A 11 -11.13 -3.47 0.27
N LEU A 12 -10.42 -4.59 0.12
CA LEU A 12 -8.98 -4.71 0.36
C LEU A 12 -8.16 -3.62 -0.36
N GLN A 13 -8.38 -3.42 -1.65
CA GLN A 13 -7.64 -2.48 -2.48
C GLN A 13 -7.84 -1.01 -2.07
N ALA A 14 -8.89 -0.68 -1.32
CA ALA A 14 -9.12 0.68 -0.83
C ALA A 14 -8.19 1.06 0.35
N HIS A 15 -7.46 0.09 0.90
CA HIS A 15 -6.51 0.29 2.00
C HIS A 15 -5.06 0.42 1.52
N PHE A 16 -4.81 0.33 0.20
CA PHE A 16 -3.52 0.63 -0.38
C PHE A 16 -3.36 2.14 -0.57
N TYR A 17 -2.27 2.69 -0.03
CA TYR A 17 -1.93 4.11 -0.12
C TYR A 17 -0.58 4.29 -0.82
N PRO A 18 -0.32 5.46 -1.44
CA PRO A 18 1.00 5.79 -1.94
C PRO A 18 2.03 5.89 -0.82
N MET A 19 3.15 5.20 -0.98
CA MET A 19 4.37 5.34 -0.19
C MET A 19 5.46 5.99 -1.06
N PRO A 20 5.54 7.33 -1.12
CA PRO A 20 6.52 8.01 -1.97
C PRO A 20 7.97 7.87 -1.48
N GLY A 21 8.18 7.49 -0.21
CA GLY A 21 9.54 7.31 0.33
C GLY A 21 9.61 6.64 1.71
N ALA A 22 8.54 6.68 2.51
CA ALA A 22 8.50 5.94 3.77
C ALA A 22 7.08 5.67 4.27
N ALA A 23 6.95 4.65 5.11
CA ALA A 23 5.76 4.29 5.87
C ALA A 23 6.17 3.67 7.22
N PHE A 24 5.27 3.68 8.21
CA PHE A 24 5.55 3.07 9.51
C PHE A 24 4.28 2.53 10.16
N ILE A 25 4.49 1.59 11.08
CA ILE A 25 3.49 1.14 12.06
C ILE A 25 4.11 1.25 13.46
N GLU A 26 3.27 1.48 14.46
CA GLU A 26 3.72 1.64 15.84
C GLU A 26 2.62 1.25 16.84
N ASP A 27 3.06 0.90 18.04
CA ASP A 27 2.24 0.79 19.24
C ASP A 27 2.76 1.77 20.31
N SER A 28 2.46 1.53 21.59
CA SER A 28 2.90 2.40 22.69
C SER A 28 4.39 2.29 23.03
N GLU A 29 5.06 1.22 22.61
CA GLU A 29 6.43 0.89 23.02
C GLU A 29 7.40 0.84 21.85
N HIS A 30 6.93 0.41 20.67
CA HIS A 30 7.77 0.10 19.52
C HIS A 30 7.26 0.76 18.24
N ARG A 31 8.20 1.12 17.36
CA ARG A 31 7.92 1.60 16.00
C ARG A 31 8.77 0.83 14.99
N LEU A 32 8.13 0.37 13.93
CA LEU A 32 8.77 -0.15 12.73
C LEU A 32 8.60 0.86 11.60
N SER A 33 9.72 1.42 11.10
CA SER A 33 9.73 2.37 9.98
C SER A 33 10.41 1.75 8.76
N LEU A 34 9.74 1.83 7.62
CA LEU A 34 10.23 1.36 6.33
C LEU A 34 10.52 2.56 5.43
N PHE A 35 11.73 2.63 4.88
CA PHE A 35 12.15 3.62 3.90
C PHE A 35 12.34 2.94 2.54
N GLY A 36 11.82 3.57 1.48
CA GLY A 36 11.98 3.15 0.10
C GLY A 36 12.68 4.23 -0.71
N ALA A 37 13.48 3.81 -1.70
CA ALA A 37 14.14 4.71 -2.64
C ALA A 37 13.25 5.09 -3.84
N GLN A 38 12.05 4.53 -3.93
CA GLN A 38 11.09 4.75 -5.01
C GLN A 38 9.65 4.70 -4.49
N ALA A 39 8.74 5.33 -5.22
CA ALA A 39 7.32 5.35 -4.89
C ALA A 39 6.66 4.00 -5.17
N LEU A 40 6.04 3.39 -4.16
CA LEU A 40 5.31 2.12 -4.27
C LEU A 40 3.96 2.20 -3.52
N GLY A 41 3.09 1.20 -3.73
CA GLY A 41 1.87 1.03 -2.92
C GLY A 41 2.19 0.35 -1.59
N VAL A 42 1.66 0.87 -0.48
CA VAL A 42 1.80 0.30 0.86
C VAL A 42 0.44 0.09 1.52
N ALA A 43 0.33 -0.95 2.34
CA ALA A 43 -0.83 -1.17 3.21
C ALA A 43 -0.40 -1.74 4.57
N SER A 44 -1.34 -1.68 5.52
CA SER A 44 -1.31 -2.44 6.77
C SER A 44 -2.64 -3.17 6.88
N LEU A 45 -2.68 -4.39 6.35
CA LEU A 45 -3.91 -5.18 6.28
C LEU A 45 -4.18 -5.98 7.56
N GLN A 46 -3.22 -6.08 8.47
CA GLN A 46 -3.41 -6.69 9.79
C GLN A 46 -2.62 -5.90 10.85
N PRO A 47 -3.08 -5.86 12.11
CA PRO A 47 -2.31 -5.23 13.19
C PRO A 47 -0.90 -5.82 13.26
N GLY A 48 0.11 -4.94 13.34
CA GLY A 48 1.52 -5.36 13.35
C GLY A 48 2.11 -5.70 11.97
N TRP A 49 1.34 -5.62 10.89
CA TRP A 49 1.81 -5.92 9.53
C TRP A 49 1.97 -4.65 8.71
N ILE A 50 3.02 -4.61 7.89
CA ILE A 50 3.23 -3.61 6.85
C ILE A 50 3.65 -4.35 5.57
N GLU A 51 3.00 -4.05 4.46
CA GLU A 51 3.25 -4.70 3.16
C GLU A 51 3.41 -3.65 2.06
N VAL A 52 4.35 -3.90 1.14
CA VAL A 52 4.67 -3.02 0.02
C VAL A 52 4.59 -3.83 -1.27
N MET A 53 3.85 -3.34 -2.27
CA MET A 53 3.84 -3.92 -3.60
C MET A 53 5.16 -3.59 -4.29
N LEU A 54 5.94 -4.61 -4.66
CA LEU A 54 7.21 -4.42 -5.36
C LEU A 54 7.03 -4.22 -6.87
N ASP A 55 6.14 -5.01 -7.48
CA ASP A 55 5.82 -4.95 -8.91
C ASP A 55 4.43 -5.56 -9.16
N ARG A 56 3.88 -5.33 -10.36
CA ARG A 56 2.66 -5.98 -10.86
C ARG A 56 2.75 -6.22 -12.36
N ARG A 57 2.38 -7.42 -12.79
CA ARG A 57 2.21 -7.81 -14.20
C ARG A 57 0.80 -8.34 -14.38
N LEU A 58 0.05 -7.81 -15.35
CA LEU A 58 -1.36 -8.13 -15.58
C LEU A 58 -1.59 -8.39 -17.06
N ASN A 59 -2.30 -9.47 -17.38
CA ASN A 59 -2.58 -9.90 -18.75
C ASN A 59 -3.90 -9.36 -19.31
N GLN A 60 -4.52 -8.38 -18.65
CA GLN A 60 -5.84 -7.83 -18.99
C GLN A 60 -5.83 -6.31 -18.82
N ASP A 61 -6.49 -5.61 -19.75
CA ASP A 61 -6.77 -4.17 -19.66
C ASP A 61 -7.84 -3.89 -18.57
N ASP A 62 -7.79 -2.71 -17.96
CA ASP A 62 -8.70 -2.32 -16.86
C ASP A 62 -9.90 -1.46 -17.31
N GLY A 63 -10.08 -1.25 -18.62
CA GLY A 63 -11.18 -0.50 -19.20
C GLY A 63 -11.06 1.02 -18.99
N ARG A 64 -9.84 1.55 -18.78
CA ARG A 64 -9.59 2.98 -18.57
C ARG A 64 -8.94 3.71 -19.76
N GLY A 65 -8.93 3.07 -20.93
CA GLY A 65 -8.56 3.69 -22.21
C GLY A 65 -7.11 3.48 -22.65
N LEU A 66 -6.37 2.60 -21.97
CA LEU A 66 -5.00 2.25 -22.33
C LEU A 66 -4.97 1.13 -23.40
N PHE A 67 -5.92 0.20 -23.36
CA PHE A 67 -6.12 -0.90 -24.32
C PHE A 67 -4.90 -1.81 -24.51
N GLN A 68 -4.16 -2.08 -23.42
CA GLN A 68 -3.01 -3.01 -23.40
C GLN A 68 -2.86 -3.70 -22.05
N VAL A 69 -2.01 -4.73 -22.02
CA VAL A 69 -1.58 -5.45 -20.82
C VAL A 69 -0.46 -4.70 -20.10
N LEU A 70 -0.22 -5.02 -18.82
CA LEU A 70 0.87 -4.47 -18.00
C LEU A 70 1.96 -5.52 -17.74
#